data_AF-A0A3N9NP00-F1
#
_entry.id   AF-A0A3N9NP00-F1
#
_cell.length_a   1.000
_cell.length_b   1.000
_cell.length_c   1.000
_cell.angle_alpha   90.00
_cell.angle_beta   90.00
_cell.angle_gamma   90.00
#
_symmetry.space_group_name_H-M   'P 1'
#
loop_
_entity.id
_entity.type
_entity.pdbx_description
1 polymer ?
#
loop_
_entity_poly.entity_id
_entity_poly.type
_entity_poly.pdbx_seq_one_letter_code
_entity_poly.pdbx_strand_id
1 'polypeptide(L)'
;MRKKRVKANRIALFMMASFCVNDIFTQSASPERVISLDFSQITGPFETMFNECVGAGRANEGLRADWQQQLAYVKKECDFKYIRLHGLLTDDMGVYREDRNGNPEYNFQYIDVLYDYILSIDMKPFVELGFMPAALASGTETIFWWRGNVTPPKDYQKWEELIRELTSHFTERYGAEEIKTWYFEVWNEPNLSPGFWTGTMEDYFKLYKHSAIAVK
;
A
#
# COMPACT_ATOMS: atom_id res chain seq x y z
N MET A 1 -7.90 -76.33 65.21
CA MET A 1 -6.75 -77.11 65.75
C MET A 1 -5.57 -76.99 64.80
N ARG A 2 -4.40 -76.49 65.29
CA ARG A 2 -3.05 -76.54 64.67
C ARG A 2 -2.88 -75.87 63.28
N LYS A 3 -1.78 -75.21 62.91
CA LYS A 3 -0.52 -74.70 63.51
C LYS A 3 0.16 -73.88 62.39
N LYS A 4 0.70 -72.71 62.74
CA LYS A 4 1.94 -72.05 62.24
C LYS A 4 2.46 -72.38 60.83
N ARG A 5 2.85 -71.34 60.07
CA ARG A 5 4.28 -71.00 59.86
C ARG A 5 4.51 -69.65 59.16
N VAL A 6 5.53 -68.98 59.67
CA VAL A 6 6.20 -67.75 59.25
C VAL A 6 7.10 -68.03 58.04
N LYS A 7 7.29 -67.04 57.14
CA LYS A 7 8.63 -66.59 56.70
C LYS A 7 8.59 -65.28 55.92
N ALA A 8 9.58 -64.45 56.24
CA ALA A 8 9.82 -63.09 55.83
C ALA A 8 10.56 -62.97 54.49
N ASN A 9 10.46 -61.78 53.87
CA ASN A 9 11.44 -61.04 53.07
C ASN A 9 10.67 -59.97 52.27
N ARG A 10 11.14 -58.77 51.91
CA ARG A 10 12.33 -57.96 52.17
C ARG A 10 11.97 -56.56 51.59
N ILE A 11 12.33 -55.50 52.31
CA ILE A 11 12.98 -54.26 51.81
C ILE A 11 12.37 -53.60 50.54
N ALA A 12 11.79 -52.41 50.70
CA ALA A 12 12.23 -51.19 50.00
C ALA A 12 11.55 -49.93 50.58
N LEU A 13 12.41 -48.96 50.87
CA LEU A 13 12.18 -47.61 51.37
C LEU A 13 11.70 -46.70 50.22
N PHE A 14 10.73 -45.80 50.41
CA PHE A 14 10.75 -44.45 49.82
C PHE A 14 9.71 -43.53 50.49
N MET A 15 10.20 -42.46 51.11
CA MET A 15 9.44 -41.29 51.56
C MET A 15 9.10 -40.37 50.39
N MET A 16 8.08 -39.53 50.61
CA MET A 16 7.77 -38.24 49.96
C MET A 16 7.25 -38.24 48.53
N ALA A 17 5.99 -37.82 48.38
CA ALA A 17 5.50 -36.84 47.41
C ALA A 17 3.99 -36.69 47.65
N SER A 18 3.34 -35.54 47.63
CA SER A 18 3.74 -34.14 47.59
C SER A 18 2.44 -33.41 47.92
N PHE A 19 2.51 -32.34 48.71
CA PHE A 19 1.38 -31.44 48.88
C PHE A 19 0.91 -31.00 47.50
N CYS A 20 -0.38 -31.20 47.19
CA CYS A 20 -1.00 -30.55 46.04
C CYS A 20 -0.97 -29.05 46.31
N VAL A 21 -0.02 -28.37 45.69
CA VAL A 21 0.04 -26.92 45.62
C VAL A 21 -1.17 -26.49 44.79
N ASN A 22 -2.17 -25.92 45.46
CA ASN A 22 -3.15 -25.08 44.80
C ASN A 22 -2.40 -23.79 44.42
N ASP A 23 -1.74 -23.79 43.27
CA ASP A 23 -1.35 -22.54 42.63
C ASP A 23 -2.65 -21.88 42.12
N ILE A 24 -3.28 -21.14 43.04
CA ILE A 24 -4.27 -20.14 42.71
C ILE A 24 -3.52 -19.12 41.86
N PHE A 25 -3.74 -19.15 40.55
CA PHE A 25 -3.44 -18.03 39.67
C PHE A 25 -4.29 -16.85 40.14
N THR A 26 -3.77 -16.05 41.06
CA THR A 26 -4.26 -14.70 41.31
C THR A 26 -3.85 -13.85 40.12
N GLN A 27 -4.70 -13.82 39.09
CA GLN A 27 -4.61 -12.80 38.07
C GLN A 27 -4.83 -11.46 38.77
N SER A 28 -3.76 -10.67 38.93
CA SER A 28 -3.88 -9.31 39.46
C SER A 28 -4.84 -8.54 38.55
N ALA A 29 -6.02 -8.21 39.07
CA ALA A 29 -6.96 -7.36 38.35
C ALA A 29 -6.23 -6.08 37.96
N SER A 30 -6.17 -5.77 36.66
CA SER A 30 -5.62 -4.51 36.20
C SER A 30 -6.39 -3.38 36.85
N PRO A 31 -5.73 -2.31 37.32
CA PRO A 31 -6.41 -1.21 37.99
C PRO A 31 -7.52 -0.64 37.10
N GLU A 32 -8.68 -0.40 37.69
CA GLU A 32 -9.84 0.16 36.99
C GLU A 32 -9.49 1.55 36.47
N ARG A 33 -9.57 1.74 35.15
CA ARG A 33 -9.32 3.04 34.52
C ARG A 33 -10.60 3.88 34.57
N VAL A 34 -10.63 4.87 35.47
CA VAL A 34 -11.70 5.88 35.50
C VAL A 34 -11.38 6.98 34.48
N ILE A 35 -12.30 7.23 33.55
CA ILE A 35 -12.21 8.34 32.58
C ILE A 35 -13.31 9.34 32.93
N SER A 36 -12.91 10.54 33.35
CA SER A 36 -13.82 11.66 33.60
C SER A 36 -13.82 12.61 32.39
N LEU A 37 -14.99 13.06 31.96
CA LEU A 37 -15.18 13.94 30.81
C LEU A 37 -15.94 15.19 31.24
N ASP A 38 -15.43 16.36 30.87
CA ASP A 38 -16.12 17.65 31.02
C ASP A 38 -16.38 18.23 29.63
N PHE A 39 -17.63 18.16 29.19
CA PHE A 39 -18.04 18.64 27.86
C PHE A 39 -18.02 20.16 27.71
N SER A 40 -17.78 20.92 28.80
CA SER A 40 -17.62 22.38 28.74
C SER A 40 -16.18 22.81 28.44
N GLN A 41 -15.22 21.89 28.47
CA GLN A 41 -13.81 22.17 28.22
C GLN A 41 -13.37 21.64 26.85
N ILE A 42 -12.93 22.55 25.98
CA ILE A 42 -12.32 22.23 24.68
C ILE A 42 -10.80 22.17 24.86
N THR A 43 -10.19 21.02 24.56
CA THR A 43 -8.74 20.79 24.70
C THR A 43 -7.94 21.12 23.44
N GLY A 44 -8.61 21.29 22.29
CA GLY A 44 -7.98 21.62 21.02
C GLY A 44 -8.83 21.19 19.82
N PRO A 45 -8.38 21.46 18.59
CA PRO A 45 -9.01 20.93 17.38
C PRO A 45 -8.85 19.40 17.31
N PHE A 46 -9.85 18.73 16.73
CA PHE A 46 -9.74 17.31 16.42
C PHE A 46 -9.08 17.14 15.05
N GLU A 47 -7.89 16.54 15.03
CA GLU A 47 -7.15 16.26 13.80
C GLU A 47 -7.88 15.21 12.97
N THR A 48 -8.10 15.49 11.69
CA THR A 48 -8.89 14.63 10.81
C THR A 48 -8.06 13.87 9.79
N MET A 49 -6.73 14.03 9.79
CA MET A 49 -5.80 13.38 8.85
C MET A 49 -6.05 11.88 8.55
N PHE A 50 -6.63 11.12 9.47
CA PHE A 50 -7.01 9.73 9.26
C PHE A 50 -8.05 9.51 8.13
N ASN A 51 -8.76 10.56 7.71
CA ASN A 51 -9.71 10.54 6.58
C ASN A 51 -9.18 11.26 5.34
N GLU A 52 -7.89 11.63 5.29
CA GLU A 52 -7.37 12.41 4.16
C GLU A 52 -7.19 11.54 2.91
N CYS A 53 -6.60 10.36 3.04
CA CYS A 53 -6.27 9.48 1.93
C CYS A 53 -6.54 8.00 2.26
N VAL A 54 -7.04 7.25 1.28
CA VAL A 54 -7.22 5.79 1.37
C VAL A 54 -6.39 5.09 0.29
N GLY A 55 -5.78 3.97 0.66
CA GLY A 55 -5.08 3.10 -0.29
C GLY A 55 -6.05 2.13 -0.97
N ALA A 56 -5.74 1.74 -2.20
CA ALA A 56 -6.43 0.68 -2.90
C ALA A 56 -5.42 -0.19 -3.68
N GLY A 57 -5.93 -1.15 -4.45
CA GLY A 57 -5.12 -2.02 -5.29
C GLY A 57 -4.48 -1.28 -6.47
N ARG A 58 -4.42 -1.94 -7.63
CA ARG A 58 -3.82 -1.34 -8.83
C ARG A 58 -4.86 -0.57 -9.65
N ALA A 59 -4.44 0.46 -10.36
CA ALA A 59 -5.31 1.39 -11.11
C ALA A 59 -6.33 0.68 -12.01
N ASN A 60 -5.90 -0.36 -12.74
CA ASN A 60 -6.77 -1.12 -13.64
C ASN A 60 -7.98 -1.77 -12.93
N GLU A 61 -7.87 -2.12 -11.65
CA GLU A 61 -9.01 -2.65 -10.88
C GLU A 61 -10.13 -1.62 -10.72
N GLY A 62 -9.78 -0.33 -10.71
CA GLY A 62 -10.74 0.77 -10.64
C GLY A 62 -11.58 0.97 -11.90
N LEU A 63 -11.26 0.27 -12.99
CA LEU A 63 -12.11 0.22 -14.19
C LEU A 63 -13.32 -0.70 -14.03
N ARG A 64 -13.34 -1.56 -12.99
CA ARG A 64 -14.46 -2.48 -12.77
C ARG A 64 -15.60 -1.78 -12.04
N ALA A 65 -16.82 -2.01 -12.50
CA ALA A 65 -18.02 -1.40 -11.92
C ALA A 65 -18.25 -1.78 -10.45
N ASP A 66 -17.91 -3.01 -10.05
CA ASP A 66 -18.03 -3.47 -8.66
C ASP A 66 -17.08 -2.72 -7.72
N TRP A 67 -15.85 -2.51 -8.16
CA TRP A 67 -14.85 -1.72 -7.44
C TRP A 67 -15.30 -0.27 -7.30
N GLN A 68 -15.81 0.33 -8.37
CA GLN A 68 -16.32 1.70 -8.38
C GLN A 68 -17.46 1.88 -7.37
N GLN A 69 -18.42 0.96 -7.34
CA GLN A 69 -19.52 0.97 -6.35
C GLN A 69 -19.00 0.89 -4.91
N GLN A 70 -17.98 0.08 -4.65
CA GLN A 70 -17.35 0.01 -3.33
C GLN A 70 -16.64 1.32 -2.97
N LEU A 71 -15.94 1.95 -3.90
CA LEU A 71 -15.31 3.24 -3.67
C LEU A 71 -16.35 4.32 -3.34
N ALA A 72 -17.46 4.37 -4.07
CA ALA A 72 -18.54 5.33 -3.78
C ALA A 72 -19.16 5.10 -2.40
N TYR A 73 -19.32 3.84 -1.98
CA TYR A 73 -19.75 3.52 -0.61
C TYR A 73 -18.74 4.03 0.42
N VAL A 74 -17.45 3.75 0.24
CA VAL A 74 -16.39 4.23 1.15
C VAL A 74 -16.35 5.75 1.21
N LYS A 75 -16.49 6.44 0.07
CA LYS A 75 -16.59 7.90 0.02
C LYS A 75 -17.79 8.42 0.82
N LYS A 76 -18.95 7.81 0.64
CA LYS A 76 -20.17 8.20 1.36
C LYS A 76 -20.04 8.04 2.87
N GLU A 77 -19.46 6.93 3.33
CA GLU A 77 -19.41 6.59 4.76
C GLU A 77 -18.20 7.16 5.50
N CYS A 78 -17.09 7.43 4.80
CA CYS A 78 -15.83 7.85 5.41
C CYS A 78 -15.32 9.23 4.94
N ASP A 79 -15.85 9.76 3.83
CA ASP A 79 -15.49 11.06 3.24
C ASP A 79 -13.99 11.27 2.96
N PHE A 80 -13.31 10.21 2.46
CA PHE A 80 -11.91 10.34 2.03
C PHE A 80 -11.74 11.39 0.92
N LYS A 81 -10.63 12.15 0.97
CA LYS A 81 -10.32 13.19 -0.01
C LYS A 81 -9.48 12.66 -1.17
N TYR A 82 -8.52 11.79 -0.87
CA TYR A 82 -7.63 11.20 -1.86
C TYR A 82 -7.72 9.68 -1.92
N ILE A 83 -7.34 9.12 -3.07
CA ILE A 83 -7.11 7.69 -3.26
C ILE A 83 -5.74 7.43 -3.88
N ARG A 84 -4.98 6.50 -3.30
CA ARG A 84 -3.64 6.11 -3.75
C ARG A 84 -3.68 4.68 -4.32
N LEU A 85 -3.20 4.53 -5.56
CA LEU A 85 -3.23 3.29 -6.34
C LEU A 85 -1.85 2.97 -6.92
N HIS A 86 -1.53 1.68 -7.02
CA HIS A 86 -0.36 1.23 -7.78
C HIS A 86 -0.63 1.14 -9.28
N GLY A 87 0.43 1.08 -10.09
CA GLY A 87 0.33 0.57 -11.46
C GLY A 87 -0.45 1.47 -12.41
N LEU A 88 -0.33 2.79 -12.25
CA LEU A 88 -0.87 3.74 -13.21
C LEU A 88 -0.20 3.58 -14.59
N LEU A 89 1.10 3.27 -14.59
CA LEU A 89 1.95 3.19 -15.77
C LEU A 89 2.21 1.76 -16.25
N THR A 90 1.56 0.76 -15.66
CA THR A 90 1.74 -0.64 -16.08
C THR A 90 1.02 -0.91 -17.41
N ASP A 91 1.46 -1.94 -18.13
CA ASP A 91 1.03 -2.19 -19.52
C ASP A 91 -0.48 -2.45 -19.68
N ASP A 92 -1.16 -2.85 -18.61
CA ASP A 92 -2.61 -3.07 -18.60
C ASP A 92 -3.42 -1.77 -18.47
N MET A 93 -2.81 -0.68 -17.99
CA MET A 93 -3.32 0.68 -18.19
C MET A 93 -2.99 1.23 -19.58
N GLY A 94 -1.99 0.63 -20.25
CA GLY A 94 -1.74 0.83 -21.68
C GLY A 94 -1.16 2.19 -22.04
N VAL A 95 -0.57 2.90 -21.07
CA VAL A 95 -0.16 4.31 -21.20
C VAL A 95 0.97 4.51 -22.20
N TYR A 96 1.96 3.61 -22.21
CA TYR A 96 3.20 3.81 -22.97
C TYR A 96 3.47 2.63 -23.89
N ARG A 97 3.74 2.93 -25.16
CA ARG A 97 4.28 1.99 -26.16
C ARG A 97 5.36 2.68 -26.97
N GLU A 98 6.07 1.90 -27.77
CA GLU A 98 7.01 2.42 -28.77
C GLU A 98 6.59 1.91 -30.16
N ASP A 99 6.62 2.79 -31.16
CA ASP A 99 6.42 2.41 -32.56
C ASP A 99 7.61 1.55 -33.07
N ARG A 100 7.56 1.15 -34.35
CA ARG A 100 8.64 0.34 -34.97
C ARG A 100 10.01 1.05 -35.03
N ASN A 101 10.02 2.37 -34.94
CA ASN A 101 11.23 3.20 -34.95
C ASN A 101 11.70 3.53 -33.51
N GLY A 102 10.98 3.09 -32.48
CA GLY A 102 11.27 3.41 -31.10
C GLY A 102 10.71 4.76 -30.64
N ASN A 103 9.84 5.43 -31.40
CA ASN A 103 9.19 6.65 -30.96
C ASN A 103 8.11 6.34 -29.92
N PRO A 104 7.99 7.12 -28.84
CA PRO A 104 6.98 6.88 -27.82
C PRO A 104 5.56 7.14 -28.37
N GLU A 105 4.62 6.30 -27.97
CA GLU A 105 3.18 6.46 -28.18
C GLU A 105 2.47 6.47 -26.83
N TYR A 106 1.63 7.49 -26.60
CA TYR A 106 0.91 7.69 -25.35
C TYR A 106 -0.59 7.42 -25.51
N ASN A 107 -1.20 6.68 -24.58
CA ASN A 107 -2.64 6.42 -24.58
C ASN A 107 -3.23 6.58 -23.18
N PHE A 108 -4.05 7.62 -23.01
CA PHE A 108 -4.66 7.96 -21.72
C PHE A 108 -6.10 7.44 -21.55
N GLN A 109 -6.63 6.65 -22.50
CA GLN A 109 -8.03 6.23 -22.51
C GLN A 109 -8.51 5.61 -21.18
N TYR A 110 -7.73 4.70 -20.59
CA TYR A 110 -8.12 4.06 -19.33
C TYR A 110 -7.88 4.95 -18.11
N ILE A 111 -6.86 5.80 -18.14
CA ILE A 111 -6.67 6.77 -17.06
C ILE A 111 -7.83 7.76 -17.04
N ASP A 112 -8.28 8.24 -18.20
CA ASP A 112 -9.41 9.15 -18.31
C ASP A 112 -10.68 8.56 -17.69
N VAL A 113 -11.03 7.32 -18.06
CA VAL A 113 -12.21 6.63 -17.51
C VAL A 113 -12.11 6.48 -15.99
N LEU A 114 -10.94 6.13 -15.47
CA LEU A 114 -10.73 5.95 -14.04
C LEU A 114 -10.78 7.28 -13.27
N TYR A 115 -10.06 8.30 -13.74
CA TYR A 115 -9.91 9.57 -13.04
C TYR A 115 -11.17 10.42 -13.15
N ASP A 116 -11.88 10.38 -14.29
CA ASP A 116 -13.21 10.98 -14.40
C ASP A 116 -14.15 10.42 -13.33
N TYR A 117 -14.14 9.09 -13.12
CA TYR A 117 -14.96 8.46 -12.08
C TYR A 117 -14.56 8.93 -10.68
N ILE A 118 -13.27 8.89 -10.35
CA ILE A 118 -12.74 9.32 -9.05
C ILE A 118 -13.15 10.78 -8.75
N LEU A 119 -13.01 11.67 -9.73
CA LEU A 119 -13.41 13.07 -9.59
C LEU A 119 -14.91 13.24 -9.48
N SER A 120 -15.70 12.43 -10.20
CA SER A 120 -17.17 12.51 -10.17
C SER A 120 -17.81 12.21 -8.81
N ILE A 121 -17.05 11.58 -7.91
CA ILE A 121 -17.47 11.29 -6.53
C ILE A 121 -16.74 12.18 -5.51
N ASP A 122 -16.19 13.32 -5.92
CA ASP A 122 -15.47 14.28 -5.07
C ASP A 122 -14.26 13.68 -4.34
N MET A 123 -13.54 12.78 -5.03
CA MET A 123 -12.23 12.27 -4.61
C MET A 123 -11.15 12.68 -5.60
N LYS A 124 -9.90 12.68 -5.16
CA LYS A 124 -8.74 13.06 -5.98
C LYS A 124 -7.70 11.96 -6.01
N PRO A 125 -7.02 11.74 -7.14
CA PRO A 125 -5.91 10.79 -7.17
C PRO A 125 -4.72 11.34 -6.40
N PHE A 126 -4.18 10.51 -5.50
CA PHE A 126 -2.79 10.60 -5.05
C PHE A 126 -1.97 9.77 -6.05
N VAL A 127 -1.35 10.45 -7.00
CA VAL A 127 -0.76 9.84 -8.18
C VAL A 127 0.56 9.16 -7.82
N GLU A 128 0.62 7.84 -7.92
CA GLU A 128 1.89 7.09 -7.90
C GLU A 128 2.43 6.96 -9.34
N LEU A 129 3.64 7.44 -9.57
CA LEU A 129 4.35 7.29 -10.84
C LEU A 129 5.08 5.94 -10.89
N GLY A 130 4.35 4.89 -11.22
CA GLY A 130 4.87 3.53 -11.36
C GLY A 130 3.81 2.53 -11.86
N PHE A 131 4.17 1.27 -12.12
CA PHE A 131 5.53 0.75 -12.26
C PHE A 131 6.06 0.97 -13.70
N MET A 132 7.19 0.36 -14.08
CA MET A 132 7.80 0.62 -15.38
C MET A 132 7.00 -0.02 -16.53
N PRO A 133 6.62 0.71 -17.59
CA PRO A 133 6.08 0.09 -18.80
C PRO A 133 7.10 -0.86 -19.44
N ALA A 134 6.69 -2.03 -19.94
CA ALA A 134 7.64 -3.03 -20.44
C ALA A 134 8.46 -2.52 -21.64
N ALA A 135 7.87 -1.67 -22.49
CA ALA A 135 8.58 -1.06 -23.61
C ALA A 135 9.71 -0.13 -23.16
N LEU A 136 9.66 0.41 -21.93
CA LEU A 136 10.66 1.34 -21.38
C LEU A 136 11.59 0.67 -20.35
N ALA A 137 11.27 -0.52 -19.87
CA ALA A 137 12.06 -1.25 -18.88
C ALA A 137 13.49 -1.59 -19.36
N SER A 138 14.45 -1.57 -18.44
CA SER A 138 15.85 -1.99 -18.69
C SER A 138 16.08 -3.49 -18.47
N GLY A 139 15.18 -4.16 -17.77
CA GLY A 139 15.24 -5.61 -17.51
C GLY A 139 13.86 -6.24 -17.43
N THR A 140 13.80 -7.47 -16.92
CA THR A 140 12.59 -8.33 -16.96
C THR A 140 12.02 -8.65 -15.59
N GLU A 141 12.65 -8.15 -14.53
CA GLU A 141 12.24 -8.37 -13.16
C GLU A 141 10.89 -7.72 -12.90
N THR A 142 9.99 -8.47 -12.28
CA THR A 142 8.62 -8.03 -12.01
C THR A 142 8.21 -8.36 -10.58
N ILE A 143 7.21 -7.63 -10.09
CA ILE A 143 6.58 -7.83 -8.79
C ILE A 143 5.10 -8.19 -8.95
N PHE A 144 4.58 -8.92 -7.96
CA PHE A 144 3.20 -9.42 -7.89
C PHE A 144 2.77 -10.36 -9.02
N TRP A 145 1.57 -10.92 -8.88
CA TRP A 145 0.99 -11.85 -9.85
C TRP A 145 0.69 -11.19 -11.21
N TRP A 146 0.44 -9.89 -11.21
CA TRP A 146 0.17 -9.08 -12.40
C TRP A 146 1.43 -8.49 -13.05
N ARG A 147 2.62 -8.86 -12.54
CA ARG A 147 3.92 -8.66 -13.19
C ARG A 147 4.28 -7.20 -13.50
N GLY A 148 4.12 -6.29 -12.52
CA GLY A 148 4.62 -4.93 -12.66
C GLY A 148 6.14 -4.91 -12.78
N ASN A 149 6.70 -4.30 -13.82
CA ASN A 149 8.15 -4.28 -14.02
C ASN A 149 8.83 -3.31 -13.04
N VAL A 150 9.83 -3.81 -12.31
CA VAL A 150 10.49 -3.07 -11.21
C VAL A 150 11.91 -2.60 -11.54
N THR A 151 12.26 -2.63 -12.83
CA THR A 151 13.58 -2.21 -13.30
C THR A 151 13.61 -0.71 -13.63
N PRO A 152 14.79 -0.06 -13.55
CA PRO A 152 14.96 1.30 -14.04
C PRO A 152 14.57 1.43 -15.53
N PRO A 153 14.27 2.64 -16.02
CA PRO A 153 14.03 2.83 -17.45
C PRO A 153 15.33 2.62 -18.22
N LYS A 154 15.24 2.00 -19.41
CA LYS A 154 16.35 1.89 -20.36
C LYS A 154 16.79 3.26 -20.91
N ASP A 155 15.89 4.23 -20.87
CA ASP A 155 16.11 5.61 -21.29
C ASP A 155 15.38 6.59 -20.35
N TYR A 156 16.16 7.36 -19.58
CA TYR A 156 15.62 8.32 -18.61
C TYR A 156 14.98 9.54 -19.26
N GLN A 157 15.36 9.90 -20.48
CA GLN A 157 14.72 11.01 -21.20
C GLN A 157 13.32 10.61 -21.66
N LYS A 158 13.15 9.37 -22.15
CA LYS A 158 11.81 8.86 -22.47
C LYS A 158 10.93 8.70 -21.25
N TRP A 159 11.50 8.35 -20.09
CA TRP A 159 10.78 8.39 -18.82
C TRP A 159 10.34 9.80 -18.46
N GLU A 160 11.25 10.78 -18.53
CA GLU A 160 10.92 12.20 -18.27
C GLU A 160 9.78 12.67 -19.19
N GLU A 161 9.85 12.36 -20.49
CA GLU A 161 8.83 12.74 -21.45
C GLU A 161 7.49 12.05 -21.19
N LEU A 162 7.49 10.76 -20.83
CA LEU A 162 6.26 10.08 -20.41
C LEU A 162 5.58 10.78 -19.24
N ILE A 163 6.35 11.19 -18.22
CA ILE A 163 5.77 11.91 -17.07
C ILE A 163 5.28 13.30 -17.50
N ARG A 164 6.00 13.98 -18.39
CA ARG A 164 5.63 15.32 -18.91
C ARG A 164 4.34 15.28 -19.73
N GLU A 165 4.19 14.29 -20.60
CA GLU A 165 3.00 14.08 -21.40
C GLU A 165 1.80 13.70 -20.52
N LEU A 166 2.01 12.86 -19.51
CA LEU A 166 0.97 12.50 -18.54
C LEU A 166 0.46 13.72 -17.76
N THR A 167 1.35 14.55 -17.22
CA THR A 167 0.95 15.75 -16.45
C THR A 167 0.36 16.85 -17.33
N SER A 168 0.85 16.98 -18.56
CA SER A 168 0.28 17.89 -19.56
C SER A 168 -1.14 17.47 -19.92
N HIS A 169 -1.36 16.19 -20.20
CA HIS A 169 -2.69 15.63 -20.46
C HIS A 169 -3.66 15.85 -19.29
N PHE A 170 -3.23 15.62 -18.04
CA PHE A 170 -4.04 15.94 -16.87
C PHE A 170 -4.39 17.42 -16.78
N THR A 171 -3.43 18.29 -17.06
CA THR A 171 -3.63 19.75 -17.03
C THR A 171 -4.60 20.21 -18.12
N GLU A 172 -4.50 19.63 -19.33
CA GLU A 172 -5.41 19.91 -20.44
C GLU A 172 -6.84 19.44 -20.15
N ARG A 173 -6.99 18.24 -19.56
CA ARG A 173 -8.29 17.62 -19.30
C ARG A 173 -9.03 18.22 -18.10
N TYR A 174 -8.33 18.43 -16.99
CA TYR A 174 -8.93 18.80 -15.70
C TYR A 174 -8.64 20.25 -15.28
N GLY A 175 -7.70 20.93 -15.95
CA GLY A 175 -7.30 22.30 -15.65
C GLY A 175 -6.23 22.40 -14.58
N ALA A 176 -5.33 23.38 -14.75
CA ALA A 176 -4.16 23.55 -13.88
C ALA A 176 -4.50 23.77 -12.40
N GLU A 177 -5.62 24.43 -12.08
CA GLU A 177 -6.02 24.67 -10.69
C GLU A 177 -6.42 23.37 -9.99
N GLU A 178 -7.06 22.43 -10.69
CA GLU A 178 -7.37 21.11 -10.14
C GLU A 178 -6.07 20.31 -9.93
N ILE A 179 -5.20 20.26 -10.94
CA ILE A 179 -3.95 19.47 -10.86
C ILE A 179 -3.00 19.94 -9.76
N LYS A 180 -2.98 21.25 -9.44
CA LYS A 180 -2.20 21.79 -8.31
C LYS A 180 -2.63 21.23 -6.94
N THR A 181 -3.83 20.66 -6.85
CA THR A 181 -4.33 20.03 -5.62
C THR A 181 -3.97 18.55 -5.52
N TRP A 182 -3.42 17.93 -6.57
CA TRP A 182 -3.06 16.53 -6.55
C TRP A 182 -1.65 16.32 -5.99
N TYR A 183 -1.43 15.14 -5.42
CA TYR A 183 -0.11 14.70 -4.99
C TYR A 183 0.51 13.79 -6.05
N PHE A 184 1.83 13.89 -6.22
CA PHE A 184 2.63 13.05 -7.12
C PHE A 184 3.74 12.37 -6.31
N GLU A 185 3.60 11.08 -6.08
CA GLU A 185 4.60 10.20 -5.47
C GLU A 185 5.39 9.50 -6.58
N VAL A 186 6.72 9.49 -6.44
CA VAL A 186 7.59 8.82 -7.40
C VAL A 186 7.90 7.42 -6.89
N TRP A 187 7.43 6.41 -7.61
CA TRP A 187 7.67 5.00 -7.33
C TRP A 187 7.05 4.49 -6.02
N ASN A 188 7.41 3.25 -5.64
CA ASN A 188 7.01 2.62 -4.38
C ASN A 188 8.19 1.88 -3.76
N GLU A 189 8.46 2.12 -2.47
CA GLU A 189 9.41 1.36 -1.63
C GLU A 189 10.74 0.95 -2.33
N PRO A 190 11.50 1.90 -2.93
CA PRO A 190 12.71 1.60 -3.70
C PRO A 190 13.86 1.01 -2.85
N ASN A 191 13.71 1.02 -1.53
CA ASN A 191 14.68 0.50 -0.56
C ASN A 191 14.53 -0.99 -0.25
N LEU A 192 13.47 -1.67 -0.72
CA LEU A 192 13.25 -3.10 -0.45
C LEU A 192 13.92 -3.99 -1.50
N SER A 193 14.82 -4.88 -1.05
CA SER A 193 15.56 -5.83 -1.92
C SER A 193 15.60 -7.26 -1.36
N PRO A 194 15.19 -8.29 -2.14
CA PRO A 194 14.51 -8.18 -3.43
C PRO A 194 13.10 -7.58 -3.25
N GLY A 195 12.61 -6.82 -4.23
CA GLY A 195 11.33 -6.14 -4.05
C GLY A 195 10.97 -5.22 -5.19
N PHE A 196 10.65 -3.97 -4.83
CA PHE A 196 10.00 -3.01 -5.72
C PHE A 196 10.96 -2.24 -6.64
N TRP A 197 12.27 -2.42 -6.50
CA TRP A 197 13.26 -1.71 -7.31
C TRP A 197 14.53 -2.55 -7.44
N THR A 198 15.03 -2.71 -8.67
CA THR A 198 16.27 -3.45 -8.93
C THR A 198 17.51 -2.56 -9.04
N GLY A 199 17.32 -1.25 -9.21
CA GLY A 199 18.41 -0.29 -9.29
C GLY A 199 19.03 0.04 -7.93
N THR A 200 20.08 0.86 -7.93
CA THR A 200 20.65 1.39 -6.69
C THR A 200 19.82 2.56 -6.14
N MET A 201 20.21 3.08 -4.97
CA MET A 201 19.65 4.30 -4.42
C MET A 201 19.93 5.51 -5.32
N GLU A 202 21.11 5.57 -5.95
CA GLU A 202 21.46 6.60 -6.93
C GLU A 202 20.59 6.51 -8.18
N ASP A 203 20.27 5.29 -8.65
CA ASP A 203 19.32 5.11 -9.75
C ASP A 203 17.92 5.61 -9.37
N TYR A 204 17.47 5.35 -8.14
CA TYR A 204 16.19 5.89 -7.66
C TYR A 204 16.23 7.42 -7.57
N PHE A 205 17.30 8.03 -7.05
CA PHE A 205 17.42 9.49 -7.03
C PHE A 205 17.45 10.10 -8.44
N LYS A 206 18.01 9.37 -9.40
CA LYS A 206 17.96 9.76 -10.81
C LYS A 206 16.54 9.69 -11.36
N LEU A 207 15.80 8.60 -11.09
CA LEU A 207 14.38 8.46 -11.46
C LEU A 207 13.56 9.60 -10.87
N TYR A 208 13.71 9.84 -9.56
CA TYR A 208 13.07 10.92 -8.83
C TYR A 208 13.35 12.28 -9.45
N LYS A 209 14.61 12.59 -9.78
CA LYS A 209 14.99 13.85 -10.40
C LYS A 209 14.29 14.06 -11.75
N HIS A 210 14.30 13.07 -12.62
CA HIS A 210 13.64 13.16 -13.93
C HIS A 210 12.11 13.30 -13.78
N SER A 211 11.48 12.52 -12.92
CA SER A 211 10.04 12.66 -12.62
C SER A 211 9.69 14.03 -12.08
N ALA A 212 10.47 14.55 -11.12
CA ALA A 212 10.21 15.85 -10.50
C ALA A 212 10.39 17.01 -11.50
N ILE A 213 11.37 16.93 -12.40
CA ILE A 213 11.56 17.92 -13.48
C ILE A 213 10.40 17.87 -14.48
N ALA A 214 9.87 16.69 -14.78
CA ALA A 214 8.73 16.54 -15.69
C ALA A 214 7.41 17.08 -15.12
N VAL A 215 7.20 16.94 -13.82
CA VAL A 215 5.99 17.43 -13.12
C VAL A 215 6.00 18.95 -12.91
N LYS A 216 7.19 19.58 -12.84
CA LYS A 216 7.35 21.01 -12.58
C LYS A 216 7.30 21.86 -13.83
#